data_AF-A0A7R9XZB4-F1
#
_entry.id   AF-A0A7R9XZB4-F1
#
_cell.length_a   1.000
_cell.length_b   1.000
_cell.length_c   1.000
_cell.angle_alpha   90.00
_cell.angle_beta   90.00
_cell.angle_gamma   90.00
#
_symmetry.space_group_name_H-M   'P 1'
#
loop_
_entity.id
_entity.type
_entity.pdbx_description
1 polymer ?
#
loop_
_entity_poly.entity_id
_entity_poly.type
_entity_poly.pdbx_seq_one_letter_code
_entity_poly.pdbx_strand_id
1 'polypeptide(L)'
;FGGGGGGEGTLLAVGTATGLSFAPRSCRTGHVRLYRFEDEGKRLEHLHSTEVGGVVGALCAFQGRLLAGVDSHLRLYDMGKKKLLRKCENRAIPTFIKTLHAQGDRVYVGDGQESFHYGLYRAAENQLHVFADDTAPRYLTAAEYVDYDTMAGGDRFGNMFVVRLPAEVSGVAEEDPTGGSSKRGPERLNGAPHKIECATMFHVGDTVTAIQRAEMQAGGTQSLLYATVGGALGAMTPFLNREEVDFFSHLEMHMRQAGPPLCGNDHLRYRSYFAPVKDVIDGDLCEQYAALGRDQQRSIAEQLDATPSEVLKRLESRRELVV
;
A
#
# COMPACT_ATOMS: atom_id res chain seq x y z
N PHE A 1 -17.34 12.80 12.89
CA PHE A 1 -17.06 13.30 14.26
C PHE A 1 -18.38 13.34 15.01
N GLY A 2 -18.49 12.69 16.18
CA GLY A 2 -19.71 12.70 17.01
C GLY A 2 -19.38 13.21 18.40
N GLY A 3 -19.95 14.36 18.78
CA GLY A 3 -19.72 14.96 20.10
C GLY A 3 -20.12 16.43 20.18
N GLY A 4 -21.39 16.68 20.54
CA GLY A 4 -21.82 17.85 21.31
C GLY A 4 -21.75 19.22 20.65
N GLY A 5 -22.79 19.57 19.88
CA GLY A 5 -23.24 20.97 19.73
C GLY A 5 -22.93 21.70 18.42
N GLY A 6 -22.48 21.02 17.37
CA GLY A 6 -22.36 21.65 16.05
C GLY A 6 -22.29 20.61 14.94
N GLY A 7 -23.35 20.53 14.13
CA GLY A 7 -23.48 19.76 12.88
C GLY A 7 -22.74 18.42 12.83
N GLU A 8 -23.45 17.32 13.09
CA GLU A 8 -22.96 15.99 12.72
C GLU A 8 -22.67 15.97 11.21
N GLY A 9 -21.43 15.66 10.83
CA GLY A 9 -21.03 15.65 9.42
C GLY A 9 -19.56 15.30 9.19
N THR A 10 -19.27 14.93 7.95
CA THR A 10 -17.90 14.71 7.47
C THR A 10 -17.21 16.07 7.32
N LEU A 11 -15.97 16.17 7.80
CA LEU A 11 -15.13 17.36 7.63
C LEU A 11 -14.01 17.08 6.65
N LEU A 12 -13.59 18.09 5.91
CA LEU A 12 -12.39 18.04 5.08
C LEU A 12 -11.19 18.54 5.87
N ALA A 13 -10.18 17.69 6.03
CA ALA A 13 -8.90 18.06 6.63
C ALA A 13 -7.83 18.21 5.54
N VAL A 14 -7.13 19.35 5.54
CA VAL A 14 -6.08 19.66 4.55
C VAL A 14 -4.78 19.99 5.26
N GLY A 15 -3.75 19.18 5.02
CA GLY A 15 -2.37 19.45 5.45
C GLY A 15 -1.72 20.49 4.53
N THR A 16 -1.07 21.50 5.11
CA THR A 16 -0.35 22.54 4.36
C THR A 16 0.98 22.86 5.03
N ALA A 17 1.96 23.30 4.25
CA ALA A 17 3.26 23.75 4.75
C ALA A 17 3.60 25.12 4.14
N THR A 18 4.25 25.98 4.91
CA THR A 18 4.73 27.30 4.45
C THR A 18 6.26 27.34 4.50
N GLY A 19 6.88 27.84 3.43
CA GLY A 19 8.35 27.88 3.32
C GLY A 19 8.98 26.49 3.30
N LEU A 20 8.39 25.57 2.54
CA LEU A 20 8.89 24.20 2.41
C LEU A 20 10.19 24.18 1.59
N SER A 21 11.24 23.58 2.15
CA SER A 21 12.43 23.12 1.44
C SER A 21 12.35 21.59 1.31
N PHE A 22 12.73 21.06 0.15
CA PHE A 22 12.70 19.61 -0.11
C PHE A 22 14.01 18.91 0.28
N ALA A 23 15.16 19.57 0.14
CA ALA A 23 16.48 18.99 0.38
C ALA A 23 17.46 20.03 0.95
N PRO A 24 17.79 19.98 2.27
CA PRO A 24 17.17 19.13 3.28
C PRO A 24 15.70 19.49 3.50
N ARG A 25 14.88 18.50 3.89
CA ARG A 25 13.45 18.71 4.15
C ARG A 25 13.26 19.56 5.39
N SER A 26 12.58 20.69 5.24
CA SER A 26 12.21 21.57 6.36
C SER A 26 11.04 22.45 5.96
N CYS A 27 10.31 22.99 6.93
CA CYS A 27 9.31 24.02 6.67
C CYS A 27 9.35 25.07 7.78
N ARG A 28 8.89 26.29 7.48
CA ARG A 28 8.76 27.34 8.49
C ARG A 28 7.63 27.02 9.47
N THR A 29 6.48 26.62 8.94
CA THR A 29 5.29 26.25 9.71
C THR A 29 4.44 25.25 8.92
N GLY A 30 3.96 24.19 9.58
CA GLY A 30 2.92 23.31 9.05
C GLY A 30 1.55 23.65 9.62
N HIS A 31 0.47 23.33 8.91
CA HIS A 31 -0.89 23.49 9.41
C HIS A 31 -1.79 22.34 8.97
N VAL A 32 -2.73 21.96 9.83
CA VAL A 32 -3.93 21.22 9.45
C VAL A 32 -5.11 22.19 9.45
N ARG A 33 -5.72 22.37 8.28
CA ARG A 33 -6.88 23.23 8.07
C ARG A 33 -8.13 22.37 7.99
N LEU A 34 -9.18 22.76 8.71
CA LEU A 34 -10.45 22.07 8.65
C LEU A 34 -11.50 22.90 7.94
N TYR A 35 -12.28 22.23 7.10
CA TYR A 35 -13.39 22.80 6.37
C TYR A 35 -14.64 21.95 6.57
N ARG A 36 -15.79 22.61 6.55
CA ARG A 36 -17.11 22.00 6.51
C ARG A 36 -17.65 22.06 5.09
N PHE A 37 -18.29 20.99 4.65
CA PHE A 37 -19.05 20.97 3.41
C PHE A 37 -20.39 21.68 3.60
N GLU A 38 -20.67 22.64 2.73
CA GLU A 38 -21.91 23.39 2.63
C GLU A 38 -22.53 23.16 1.25
N ASP A 39 -23.83 23.40 1.12
CA ASP A 39 -24.56 23.30 -0.16
C ASP A 39 -24.30 21.96 -0.89
N GLU A 40 -24.42 20.83 -0.17
CA GLU A 40 -24.17 19.47 -0.68
C GLU A 40 -22.75 19.28 -1.25
N GLY A 41 -21.76 19.99 -0.68
CA GLY A 41 -20.35 19.89 -1.06
C GLY A 41 -19.92 20.87 -2.15
N LYS A 42 -20.82 21.75 -2.62
CA LYS A 42 -20.49 22.80 -3.60
C LYS A 42 -19.70 23.97 -2.99
N ARG A 43 -19.73 24.11 -1.66
CA ARG A 43 -18.98 25.15 -0.94
C ARG A 43 -18.24 24.55 0.25
N LEU A 44 -17.08 25.12 0.55
CA LEU A 44 -16.29 24.79 1.73
C LEU A 44 -16.26 26.00 2.67
N GLU A 45 -16.77 25.82 3.88
CA GLU A 45 -16.63 26.80 4.96
C GLU A 45 -15.37 26.48 5.76
N HIS A 46 -14.45 27.45 5.89
CA HIS A 46 -13.27 27.30 6.75
C HIS A 46 -13.66 27.37 8.21
N LEU A 47 -13.25 26.37 9.01
CA LEU A 47 -13.56 26.33 10.44
C LEU A 47 -12.42 26.90 11.27
N HIS A 48 -11.23 26.32 11.15
CA HIS A 48 -10.02 26.81 11.79
C HIS A 48 -8.76 26.20 11.18
N SER A 49 -7.62 26.83 11.44
CA SER A 49 -6.29 26.33 11.07
C SER A 49 -5.49 26.03 12.33
N THR A 50 -5.02 24.80 12.48
CA THR A 50 -4.16 24.41 13.60
C THR A 50 -2.73 24.30 13.11
N GLU A 51 -1.85 25.14 13.65
CA GLU A 51 -0.41 25.01 13.41
C GLU A 51 0.10 23.68 13.98
N VAL A 52 0.91 22.99 13.18
CA VAL A 52 1.62 21.78 13.56
C VAL A 52 3.11 21.99 13.30
N GLY A 53 3.95 21.53 14.22
CA GLY A 53 5.39 21.81 14.21
C GLY A 53 6.20 21.02 13.17
N GLY A 54 5.66 20.75 11.98
CA GLY A 54 6.30 19.91 10.96
C GLY A 54 5.45 19.78 9.69
N VAL A 55 5.97 19.07 8.68
CA VAL A 55 5.24 18.86 7.42
C VAL A 55 4.18 17.78 7.61
N VAL A 56 2.93 18.06 7.24
CA VAL A 56 1.86 17.05 7.27
C VAL A 56 2.03 16.15 6.04
N GLY A 57 2.47 14.91 6.25
CA GLY A 57 2.70 13.95 5.18
C GLY A 57 1.48 13.10 4.82
N ALA A 58 0.66 12.77 5.81
CA ALA A 58 -0.57 12.00 5.62
C ALA A 58 -1.64 12.35 6.67
N LEU A 59 -2.90 12.16 6.30
CA LEU A 59 -4.09 12.35 7.15
C LEU A 59 -5.03 11.16 6.94
N CYS A 60 -5.63 10.65 8.02
CA CYS A 60 -6.56 9.54 7.97
C CYS A 60 -7.67 9.73 9.00
N ALA A 61 -8.92 9.46 8.62
CA ALA A 61 -10.03 9.41 9.58
C ALA A 61 -9.90 8.16 10.43
N PHE A 62 -9.97 8.30 11.76
CA PHE A 62 -9.76 7.19 12.68
C PHE A 62 -10.71 7.29 13.87
N GLN A 63 -11.67 6.37 13.97
CA GLN A 63 -12.62 6.29 15.11
C GLN A 63 -13.28 7.63 15.46
N GLY A 64 -13.78 8.33 14.43
CA GLY A 64 -14.42 9.63 14.59
C GLY A 64 -13.48 10.79 14.93
N ARG A 65 -12.16 10.56 14.88
CA ARG A 65 -11.06 11.50 15.14
C ARG A 65 -10.15 11.62 13.92
N LEU A 66 -9.13 12.48 13.99
CA LEU A 66 -8.16 12.68 12.92
C LEU A 66 -6.80 12.13 13.32
N LEU A 67 -6.32 11.13 12.58
CA LEU A 67 -4.95 10.65 12.64
C LEU A 67 -4.11 11.45 11.63
N ALA A 68 -2.92 11.88 12.03
CA ALA A 68 -2.05 12.70 11.19
C ALA A 68 -0.59 12.29 11.35
N GLY A 69 0.10 12.15 10.22
CA GLY A 69 1.54 12.03 10.15
C GLY A 69 2.15 13.42 9.98
N VAL A 70 2.88 13.90 10.99
CA VAL A 70 3.59 15.17 10.95
C VAL A 70 5.08 14.90 11.06
N ASP A 71 5.81 15.04 9.96
CA ASP A 71 7.14 14.47 9.76
C ASP A 71 7.16 12.97 10.14
N SER A 72 7.95 12.56 11.12
CA SER A 72 7.98 11.20 11.66
C SER A 72 7.05 10.98 12.86
N HIS A 73 6.22 11.96 13.22
CA HIS A 73 5.35 11.86 14.41
C HIS A 73 3.93 11.48 14.03
N LEU A 74 3.47 10.33 14.52
CA LEU A 74 2.09 9.88 14.39
C LEU A 74 1.25 10.50 15.51
N ARG A 75 0.23 11.29 15.16
CA ARG A 75 -0.56 12.07 16.11
C ARG A 75 -2.05 11.81 15.93
N LEU A 76 -2.74 11.69 17.06
CA LEU A 76 -4.20 11.61 17.10
C LEU A 76 -4.79 12.91 17.61
N TYR A 77 -5.79 13.43 16.92
CA TYR A 77 -6.42 14.70 17.21
C TYR A 77 -7.93 14.59 17.35
N ASP A 78 -8.48 15.26 18.35
CA ASP A 78 -9.91 15.59 18.40
C ASP A 78 -10.18 16.94 17.76
N MET A 79 -11.40 17.09 17.25
CA MET A 79 -11.95 18.37 16.84
C MET A 79 -12.23 19.26 18.06
N GLY A 80 -11.63 20.45 18.08
CA GLY A 80 -11.95 21.50 19.04
C GLY A 80 -12.59 22.71 18.35
N LYS A 81 -13.16 23.64 19.12
CA LYS A 81 -13.87 24.81 18.54
C LYS A 81 -12.94 25.78 17.79
N LYS A 82 -11.68 25.89 18.22
CA LYS A 82 -10.70 26.86 17.68
C LYS A 82 -9.46 26.22 17.05
N LYS A 83 -9.19 24.95 17.40
CA LYS A 83 -8.02 24.19 16.98
C LYS A 83 -8.26 22.71 17.22
N LEU A 84 -7.50 21.86 16.53
CA LEU A 84 -7.37 20.45 16.85
C LEU A 84 -6.67 20.26 18.20
N LEU A 85 -7.15 19.29 18.98
CA LEU A 85 -6.61 18.95 20.30
C LEU A 85 -5.83 17.64 20.20
N ARG A 86 -4.50 17.71 20.30
CA ARG A 86 -3.64 16.52 20.27
C ARG A 86 -3.94 15.65 21.50
N LYS A 87 -4.37 14.41 21.27
CA LYS A 87 -4.71 13.43 22.30
C LYS A 87 -3.56 12.51 22.63
N CYS A 88 -2.86 12.01 21.62
CA CYS A 88 -1.67 11.20 21.80
C CYS A 88 -0.70 11.39 20.63
N GLU A 89 0.53 10.96 20.85
CA GLU A 89 1.62 11.07 19.89
C GLU A 89 2.54 9.85 20.04
N ASN A 90 2.92 9.25 18.93
CA ASN A 90 3.96 8.23 18.85
C ASN A 90 5.11 8.78 17.97
N ARG A 91 6.35 8.53 18.39
CA ARG A 91 7.58 9.01 17.73
C ARG A 91 8.52 7.87 17.31
N ALA A 92 8.01 6.65 17.24
CA ALA A 92 8.78 5.47 16.87
C ALA A 92 8.98 5.32 15.36
N ILE A 93 8.26 6.10 14.54
CA ILE A 93 8.43 6.04 13.08
C ILE A 93 9.77 6.69 12.70
N PRO A 94 10.59 6.07 11.82
CA PRO A 94 11.97 6.51 11.66
C PRO A 94 12.17 7.83 10.90
N THR A 95 11.49 8.02 9.75
CA THR A 95 11.87 9.11 8.82
C THR A 95 10.76 10.12 8.53
N PHE A 96 9.68 9.70 7.87
CA PHE A 96 8.64 10.59 7.38
C PHE A 96 7.39 9.77 7.03
N ILE A 97 6.28 10.08 7.70
CA ILE A 97 5.01 9.41 7.46
C ILE A 97 4.43 9.89 6.14
N LYS A 98 4.50 9.04 5.12
CA LYS A 98 4.07 9.31 3.75
C LYS A 98 2.62 8.88 3.48
N THR A 99 2.18 7.78 4.07
CA THR A 99 0.80 7.27 3.95
C THR A 99 0.27 6.84 5.30
N LEU A 100 -1.06 6.90 5.47
CA LEU A 100 -1.76 6.44 6.66
C LEU A 100 -3.06 5.75 6.26
N HIS A 101 -3.24 4.54 6.77
CA HIS A 101 -4.48 3.78 6.67
C HIS A 101 -4.87 3.30 8.06
N ALA A 102 -6.15 2.99 8.26
CA ALA A 102 -6.61 2.43 9.52
C ALA A 102 -7.82 1.53 9.32
N GLN A 103 -7.89 0.47 10.13
CA GLN A 103 -9.01 -0.46 10.17
C GLN A 103 -9.21 -0.92 11.63
N GLY A 104 -10.41 -0.70 12.18
CA GLY A 104 -10.68 -0.99 13.60
C GLY A 104 -9.78 -0.18 14.53
N ASP A 105 -9.02 -0.86 15.37
CA ASP A 105 -8.00 -0.27 16.28
C ASP A 105 -6.60 -0.24 15.66
N ARG A 106 -6.41 -0.84 14.48
CA ARG A 106 -5.12 -0.94 13.80
C ARG A 106 -4.89 0.24 12.86
N VAL A 107 -3.65 0.71 12.87
CA VAL A 107 -3.14 1.80 12.03
C VAL A 107 -1.96 1.26 11.22
N TYR A 108 -1.93 1.58 9.94
CA TYR A 108 -0.84 1.23 9.03
C TYR A 108 -0.15 2.51 8.59
N VAL A 109 1.14 2.61 8.88
CA VAL A 109 1.97 3.77 8.61
C VAL A 109 2.93 3.41 7.49
N GLY A 110 2.86 4.11 6.37
CA GLY A 110 3.90 4.04 5.34
C GLY A 110 4.97 5.09 5.61
N ASP A 111 6.19 4.66 5.93
CA ASP A 111 7.37 5.51 6.04
C ASP A 111 7.99 5.77 4.65
N GLY A 112 8.53 6.96 4.44
CA GLY A 112 9.11 7.37 3.16
C GLY A 112 10.41 6.65 2.78
N GLN A 113 11.01 5.87 3.69
CA GLN A 113 12.24 5.12 3.47
C GLN A 113 12.20 3.71 4.08
N GLU A 114 11.55 3.55 5.23
CA GLU A 114 11.55 2.32 6.03
C GLU A 114 10.22 1.54 5.91
N SER A 115 9.62 1.50 4.71
CA SER A 115 8.46 0.66 4.40
C SER A 115 7.27 0.84 5.39
N PHE A 116 6.54 -0.23 5.68
CA PHE A 116 5.35 -0.22 6.53
C PHE A 116 5.66 -0.47 8.00
N HIS A 117 4.94 0.24 8.87
CA HIS A 117 4.89 0.02 10.32
C HIS A 117 3.44 -0.13 10.74
N TYR A 118 3.14 -1.18 11.52
CA TYR A 118 1.80 -1.49 12.01
C TYR A 118 1.71 -1.03 13.46
N GLY A 119 0.69 -0.26 13.76
CA GLY A 119 0.40 0.26 15.08
C GLY A 119 -0.99 -0.14 15.57
N LEU A 120 -1.16 -0.17 16.89
CA LEU A 120 -2.43 -0.40 17.55
C LEU A 120 -2.76 0.77 18.48
N TYR A 121 -3.99 1.26 18.41
CA TYR A 121 -4.50 2.25 19.36
C TYR A 121 -5.15 1.57 20.56
N ARG A 122 -4.69 1.91 21.77
CA ARG A 122 -5.30 1.46 23.02
C ARG A 122 -6.15 2.58 23.61
N ALA A 123 -7.47 2.44 23.51
CA ALA A 123 -8.42 3.45 23.98
C ALA A 123 -8.33 3.71 25.50
N ALA A 124 -8.12 2.67 26.30
CA ALA A 124 -8.01 2.76 27.75
C ALA A 124 -6.83 3.64 28.20
N GLU A 125 -5.72 3.59 27.47
CA GLU A 125 -4.50 4.35 27.75
C GLU A 125 -4.41 5.64 26.92
N ASN A 126 -5.24 5.76 25.89
CA ASN A 126 -5.17 6.77 24.85
C ASN A 126 -3.73 6.86 24.28
N GLN A 127 -3.18 5.71 23.88
CA GLN A 127 -1.82 5.57 23.32
C GLN A 127 -1.83 4.80 22.00
N LEU A 128 -0.83 5.08 21.17
CA LEU A 128 -0.54 4.38 19.91
C LEU A 128 0.77 3.61 20.09
N HIS A 129 0.74 2.30 19.85
CA HIS A 129 1.91 1.43 19.95
C HIS A 129 2.26 0.85 18.60
N VAL A 130 3.48 1.05 18.14
CA VAL A 130 4.01 0.36 16.95
C VAL A 130 4.49 -1.02 17.40
N PHE A 131 3.92 -2.09 16.83
CA PHE A 131 4.18 -3.46 17.26
C PHE A 131 4.81 -4.32 16.16
N ALA A 132 4.67 -3.94 14.89
CA ALA A 132 5.35 -4.61 13.78
C ALA A 132 5.87 -3.62 12.74
N ASP A 133 6.94 -4.00 12.04
CA ASP A 133 7.60 -3.24 10.98
C ASP A 133 8.21 -4.18 9.92
N ASP A 134 8.44 -3.66 8.71
CA ASP A 134 9.10 -4.41 7.64
C ASP A 134 10.58 -4.66 7.97
N THR A 135 11.14 -5.69 7.34
CA THR A 135 12.58 -5.99 7.41
C THR A 135 13.38 -5.28 6.32
N ALA A 136 12.74 -4.85 5.23
CA ALA A 136 13.38 -4.20 4.10
C ALA A 136 13.07 -2.70 4.06
N PRO A 137 14.07 -1.84 3.78
CA PRO A 137 13.82 -0.44 3.50
C PRO A 137 13.13 -0.30 2.14
N ARG A 138 12.00 0.40 2.10
CA ARG A 138 11.23 0.67 0.88
C ARG A 138 10.79 2.13 0.85
N TYR A 139 11.06 2.79 -0.26
CA TYR A 139 10.85 4.23 -0.42
C TYR A 139 9.42 4.49 -0.88
N LEU A 140 8.46 4.36 0.03
CA LEU A 140 7.04 4.31 -0.31
C LEU A 140 6.56 5.57 -1.01
N THR A 141 5.77 5.35 -2.05
CA THR A 141 5.11 6.39 -2.84
C THR A 141 3.59 6.20 -2.83
N ALA A 142 3.12 4.95 -2.81
CA ALA A 142 1.73 4.58 -2.74
C ALA A 142 1.53 3.40 -1.79
N ALA A 143 0.35 3.31 -1.20
CA ALA A 143 -0.04 2.23 -0.30
C ALA A 143 -1.54 1.99 -0.36
N GLU A 144 -1.95 0.75 -0.16
CA GLU A 144 -3.36 0.37 -0.02
C GLU A 144 -3.47 -0.87 0.87
N TYR A 145 -4.46 -0.92 1.76
CA TYR A 145 -4.70 -2.11 2.57
C TYR A 145 -5.48 -3.15 1.74
N VAL A 146 -5.03 -4.39 1.78
CA VAL A 146 -5.65 -5.50 1.03
C VAL A 146 -6.67 -6.21 1.92
N ASP A 147 -6.27 -6.49 3.15
CA ASP A 147 -7.07 -7.00 4.26
C ASP A 147 -6.50 -6.48 5.59
N TYR A 148 -6.97 -7.01 6.71
CA TYR A 148 -6.58 -6.54 8.03
C TYR A 148 -5.10 -6.79 8.39
N ASP A 149 -4.46 -7.79 7.78
CA ASP A 149 -3.05 -8.14 8.05
C ASP A 149 -2.12 -7.75 6.91
N THR A 150 -2.67 -7.35 5.76
CA THR A 150 -1.95 -7.28 4.49
C THR A 150 -2.00 -5.89 3.88
N MET A 151 -0.83 -5.33 3.57
CA MET A 151 -0.67 -4.05 2.89
C MET A 151 -0.01 -4.25 1.53
N ALA A 152 -0.53 -3.57 0.51
CA ALA A 152 0.13 -3.40 -0.78
C ALA A 152 0.87 -2.06 -0.79
N GLY A 153 2.06 -2.06 -1.38
CA GLY A 153 2.91 -0.88 -1.49
C GLY A 153 3.53 -0.72 -2.87
N GLY A 154 3.74 0.53 -3.23
CA GLY A 154 4.52 0.95 -4.38
C GLY A 154 5.66 1.85 -3.91
N ASP A 155 6.81 1.76 -4.57
CA ASP A 155 7.98 2.57 -4.21
C ASP A 155 8.51 3.45 -5.36
N ARG A 156 9.37 4.39 -4.98
CA ARG A 156 10.03 5.34 -5.90
C ARG A 156 10.85 4.64 -6.99
N PHE A 157 11.32 3.44 -6.74
CA PHE A 157 12.17 2.68 -7.66
C PHE A 157 11.35 1.80 -8.61
N GLY A 158 10.02 1.92 -8.59
CA GLY A 158 9.14 1.23 -9.52
C GLY A 158 8.90 -0.22 -9.17
N ASN A 159 8.96 -0.56 -7.88
CA ASN A 159 8.50 -1.84 -7.39
C ASN A 159 7.06 -1.75 -6.91
N MET A 160 6.32 -2.83 -7.09
CA MET A 160 5.08 -3.11 -6.38
C MET A 160 5.27 -4.37 -5.55
N PHE A 161 4.74 -4.37 -4.34
CA PHE A 161 4.92 -5.47 -3.41
C PHE A 161 3.73 -5.57 -2.45
N VAL A 162 3.56 -6.74 -1.84
CA VAL A 162 2.57 -6.98 -0.79
C VAL A 162 3.30 -7.52 0.42
N VAL A 163 3.00 -6.97 1.60
CA VAL A 163 3.49 -7.45 2.89
C VAL A 163 2.33 -7.93 3.73
N ARG A 164 2.58 -8.93 4.58
CA ARG A 164 1.57 -9.51 5.47
C ARG A 164 2.13 -9.73 6.86
N LEU A 165 1.34 -9.41 7.86
CA LEU A 165 1.62 -9.76 9.26
C LEU A 165 1.37 -11.26 9.47
N PRO A 166 2.28 -12.01 10.11
CA PRO A 166 2.04 -13.41 10.47
C PRO A 166 0.78 -13.55 11.35
N ALA A 167 -0.01 -14.59 11.10
CA ALA A 167 -1.30 -14.79 11.76
C ALA A 167 -1.17 -14.95 13.28
N GLU A 168 -0.09 -15.60 13.73
CA GLU A 168 0.20 -15.82 15.15
C GLU A 168 0.50 -14.50 15.87
N VAL A 169 1.12 -13.54 15.16
CA VAL A 169 1.41 -12.21 15.70
C VAL A 169 0.14 -11.36 15.77
N SER A 170 -0.73 -11.46 14.77
CA SER A 170 -1.93 -10.63 14.67
C SER A 170 -2.83 -10.79 15.89
N GLY A 171 -3.12 -12.02 16.31
CA GLY A 171 -3.96 -12.27 17.49
C GLY A 171 -3.30 -11.81 18.81
N VAL A 172 -2.00 -12.08 18.98
CA VAL A 172 -1.28 -11.71 20.23
C VAL A 172 -1.16 -10.19 20.38
N ALA A 173 -0.91 -9.47 19.29
CA ALA A 173 -0.78 -8.01 19.31
C ALA A 173 -2.09 -7.31 19.72
N GLU A 174 -3.25 -7.91 19.41
CA GLU A 174 -4.56 -7.40 19.81
C GLU A 174 -4.88 -7.58 21.29
N GLU A 175 -4.28 -8.58 21.94
CA GLU A 175 -4.38 -8.73 23.40
C GLU A 175 -3.37 -7.82 24.10
N ASP A 176 -2.13 -7.79 23.60
CA ASP A 176 -1.05 -6.96 24.15
C ASP A 176 -0.11 -6.44 23.05
N PRO A 177 -0.22 -5.15 22.66
CA PRO A 177 0.61 -4.61 21.59
C PRO A 177 1.99 -4.16 22.12
N THR A 178 2.18 -4.18 23.45
CA THR A 178 3.40 -3.82 24.14
C THR A 178 4.30 -5.03 24.36
N GLY A 179 3.74 -6.25 24.22
CA GLY A 179 4.45 -7.52 24.30
C GLY A 179 4.56 -8.12 25.72
N GLY A 180 3.72 -7.72 26.67
CA GLY A 180 3.64 -8.31 28.01
C GLY A 180 4.51 -7.62 29.07
N SER A 181 4.17 -7.84 30.35
CA SER A 181 4.98 -7.49 31.53
C SER A 181 6.39 -8.12 31.54
N SER A 182 6.69 -8.98 30.58
CA SER A 182 8.04 -9.34 30.18
C SER A 182 8.62 -8.21 29.33
N LYS A 183 9.16 -7.19 30.01
CA LYS A 183 10.16 -6.22 29.55
C LYS A 183 10.51 -6.38 28.08
N ARG A 184 10.14 -5.39 27.22
CA ARG A 184 10.72 -5.15 25.89
C ARG A 184 11.41 -6.39 25.35
N GLY A 185 10.66 -7.30 24.70
CA GLY A 185 11.32 -8.27 23.83
C GLY A 185 12.36 -7.51 23.02
N PRO A 186 13.63 -7.98 22.96
CA PRO A 186 14.73 -7.16 22.46
C PRO A 186 14.31 -6.56 21.12
N GLU A 187 14.47 -5.24 20.97
CA GLU A 187 14.20 -4.54 19.72
C GLU A 187 14.80 -5.38 18.59
N ARG A 188 13.95 -6.04 17.82
CA ARG A 188 14.42 -6.99 16.83
C ARG A 188 14.87 -6.15 15.66
N LEU A 189 16.17 -6.20 15.35
CA LEU A 189 16.76 -5.40 14.28
C LEU A 189 16.60 -3.87 14.50
N ASN A 190 16.71 -3.39 15.74
CA ASN A 190 16.53 -1.96 16.10
C ASN A 190 15.17 -1.37 15.70
N GLY A 191 14.12 -2.19 15.69
CA GLY A 191 12.77 -1.79 15.31
C GLY A 191 11.70 -2.42 16.19
N ALA A 192 10.51 -2.61 15.64
CA ALA A 192 9.38 -3.18 16.35
C ALA A 192 9.63 -4.67 16.73
N PRO A 193 8.93 -5.19 17.75
CA PRO A 193 9.17 -6.56 18.24
C PRO A 193 8.82 -7.64 17.20
N HIS A 194 7.82 -7.39 16.36
CA HIS A 194 7.40 -8.32 15.32
C HIS A 194 7.77 -7.80 13.93
N LYS A 195 7.93 -8.71 12.97
CA LYS A 195 8.22 -8.32 11.57
C LYS A 195 7.10 -8.79 10.65
N ILE A 196 6.76 -7.94 9.68
CA ILE A 196 5.91 -8.32 8.56
C ILE A 196 6.74 -9.02 7.48
N GLU A 197 6.09 -9.89 6.73
CA GLU A 197 6.72 -10.71 5.70
C GLU A 197 6.33 -10.22 4.31
N CYS A 198 7.29 -10.19 3.40
CA CYS A 198 7.01 -9.91 2.00
C CYS A 198 6.28 -11.10 1.37
N ALA A 199 5.00 -10.93 1.05
CA ALA A 199 4.18 -11.92 0.37
C ALA A 199 4.47 -11.92 -1.15
N THR A 200 4.47 -10.75 -1.78
CA THR A 200 4.74 -10.62 -3.21
C THR A 200 5.74 -9.51 -3.50
N MET A 201 6.48 -9.62 -4.60
CA MET A 201 7.45 -8.60 -5.05
C MET A 201 7.52 -8.63 -6.57
N PHE A 202 7.43 -7.46 -7.20
CA PHE A 202 7.52 -7.32 -8.65
C PHE A 202 8.06 -5.95 -9.05
N HIS A 203 9.07 -5.93 -9.92
CA HIS A 203 9.55 -4.69 -10.51
C HIS A 203 8.69 -4.31 -11.73
N VAL A 204 7.85 -3.30 -11.56
CA VAL A 204 6.98 -2.75 -12.62
C VAL A 204 7.84 -2.04 -13.68
N GLY A 205 8.89 -1.35 -13.26
CA GLY A 205 9.78 -0.60 -14.16
C GLY A 205 9.57 0.92 -14.16
N ASP A 206 8.53 1.40 -13.48
CA ASP A 206 8.20 2.81 -13.38
C ASP A 206 7.61 3.11 -11.99
N THR A 207 7.84 4.31 -11.47
CA THR A 207 7.45 4.70 -10.12
C THR A 207 5.93 4.62 -9.96
N VAL A 208 5.48 3.76 -9.04
CA VAL A 208 4.06 3.63 -8.71
C VAL A 208 3.62 4.83 -7.87
N THR A 209 2.50 5.46 -8.21
CA THR A 209 2.02 6.71 -7.58
C THR A 209 0.67 6.57 -6.90
N ALA A 210 -0.13 5.60 -7.30
CA ALA A 210 -1.39 5.25 -6.67
C ALA A 210 -1.59 3.74 -6.74
N ILE A 211 -2.21 3.18 -5.70
CA ILE A 211 -2.71 1.81 -5.66
C ILE A 211 -4.12 1.90 -5.11
N GLN A 212 -5.04 1.15 -5.70
CA GLN A 212 -6.42 1.07 -5.24
C GLN A 212 -6.93 -0.36 -5.40
N ARG A 213 -7.57 -0.87 -4.34
CA ARG A 213 -8.29 -2.13 -4.40
C ARG A 213 -9.67 -1.90 -4.98
N ALA A 214 -10.00 -2.57 -6.09
CA ALA A 214 -11.27 -2.38 -6.78
C ALA A 214 -11.74 -3.64 -7.50
N GLU A 215 -13.04 -3.68 -7.77
CA GLU A 215 -13.68 -4.63 -8.69
C GLU A 215 -13.94 -3.89 -10.00
N MET A 216 -13.45 -4.43 -11.11
CA MET A 216 -13.66 -3.83 -12.44
C MET A 216 -15.01 -4.23 -13.05
N GLN A 217 -15.58 -5.32 -12.55
CA GLN A 217 -16.89 -5.84 -12.95
C GLN A 217 -17.74 -6.07 -11.71
N ALA A 218 -19.06 -5.86 -11.82
CA ALA A 218 -19.96 -6.04 -10.69
C ALA A 218 -19.95 -7.49 -10.21
N GLY A 219 -19.52 -7.72 -8.95
CA GLY A 219 -19.38 -9.07 -8.39
C GLY A 219 -18.14 -9.82 -8.90
N GLY A 220 -17.21 -9.12 -9.56
CA GLY A 220 -15.96 -9.67 -10.03
C GLY A 220 -14.91 -9.80 -8.92
N THR A 221 -13.76 -10.38 -9.29
CA THR A 221 -12.65 -10.55 -8.36
C THR A 221 -11.97 -9.21 -8.06
N GLN A 222 -11.75 -8.94 -6.77
CA GLN A 222 -11.00 -7.75 -6.36
C GLN A 222 -9.54 -7.83 -6.81
N SER A 223 -9.08 -6.74 -7.44
CA SER A 223 -7.74 -6.58 -7.95
C SER A 223 -7.09 -5.33 -7.39
N LEU A 224 -5.76 -5.31 -7.38
CA LEU A 224 -5.00 -4.10 -7.06
C LEU A 224 -4.71 -3.36 -8.35
N LEU A 225 -5.41 -2.26 -8.57
CA LEU A 225 -5.14 -1.34 -9.67
C LEU A 225 -4.02 -0.40 -9.24
N TYR A 226 -3.10 -0.09 -10.14
CA TYR A 226 -2.02 0.85 -9.86
C TYR A 226 -1.79 1.80 -11.03
N ALA A 227 -1.28 2.99 -10.70
CA ALA A 227 -0.91 4.01 -11.68
C ALA A 227 0.55 4.40 -11.51
N THR A 228 1.26 4.69 -12.60
CA THR A 228 2.68 5.07 -12.58
C THR A 228 2.92 6.52 -13.01
N VAL A 229 4.11 7.06 -12.73
CA VAL A 229 4.50 8.42 -13.16
C VAL A 229 4.47 8.58 -14.68
N GLY A 230 4.87 7.55 -15.43
CA GLY A 230 4.82 7.51 -16.89
C GLY A 230 3.41 7.39 -17.48
N GLY A 231 2.37 7.31 -16.64
CA GLY A 231 0.98 7.26 -17.07
C GLY A 231 0.45 5.86 -17.36
N ALA A 232 1.20 4.80 -17.03
CA ALA A 232 0.70 3.44 -17.14
C ALA A 232 -0.36 3.19 -16.07
N LEU A 233 -1.42 2.47 -16.45
CA LEU A 233 -2.39 1.87 -15.54
C LEU A 233 -2.23 0.35 -15.65
N GLY A 234 -2.05 -0.31 -14.52
CA GLY A 234 -1.92 -1.76 -14.47
C GLY A 234 -2.76 -2.37 -13.35
N ALA A 235 -2.83 -3.70 -13.35
CA ALA A 235 -3.57 -4.45 -12.36
C ALA A 235 -2.80 -5.69 -11.90
N MET A 236 -2.82 -5.96 -10.60
CA MET A 236 -2.50 -7.28 -10.04
C MET A 236 -3.79 -8.00 -9.70
N THR A 237 -4.03 -9.11 -10.38
CA THR A 237 -5.22 -9.95 -10.21
C THR A 237 -4.82 -11.23 -9.49
N PRO A 238 -5.50 -11.61 -8.40
CA PRO A 238 -5.22 -12.89 -7.75
C PRO A 238 -5.65 -14.05 -8.66
N PHE A 239 -4.96 -15.18 -8.53
CA PHE A 239 -5.44 -16.46 -9.06
C PHE A 239 -6.39 -17.11 -8.05
N LEU A 240 -7.44 -17.76 -8.54
CA LEU A 240 -8.45 -18.40 -7.69
C LEU A 240 -8.10 -19.86 -7.37
N ASN A 241 -7.34 -20.50 -8.24
CA ASN A 241 -6.96 -21.90 -8.11
C ASN A 241 -5.48 -22.09 -8.45
N ARG A 242 -4.90 -23.17 -7.93
CA ARG A 242 -3.48 -23.49 -8.09
C ARG A 242 -3.14 -23.95 -9.51
N GLU A 243 -4.09 -24.60 -10.19
CA GLU A 243 -3.93 -25.06 -11.57
C GLU A 243 -3.66 -23.90 -12.54
N GLU A 244 -4.33 -22.76 -12.36
CA GLU A 244 -4.06 -21.54 -13.13
C GLU A 244 -2.68 -20.98 -12.81
N VAL A 245 -2.28 -20.94 -11.54
CA VAL A 245 -0.94 -20.49 -11.16
C VAL A 245 0.12 -21.34 -11.84
N ASP A 246 -0.01 -22.67 -11.78
CA ASP A 246 0.93 -23.59 -12.40
C ASP A 246 0.93 -23.39 -13.93
N PHE A 247 -0.25 -23.31 -14.57
CA PHE A 247 -0.36 -23.08 -16.01
C PHE A 247 0.33 -21.79 -16.47
N PHE A 248 0.01 -20.65 -15.83
CA PHE A 248 0.56 -19.35 -16.22
C PHE A 248 2.03 -19.21 -15.86
N SER A 249 2.50 -19.87 -14.79
CA SER A 249 3.93 -19.92 -14.47
C SER A 249 4.73 -20.64 -15.54
N HIS A 250 4.22 -21.77 -16.04
CA HIS A 250 4.86 -22.51 -17.13
C HIS A 250 4.77 -21.74 -18.45
N LEU A 251 3.62 -21.12 -18.75
CA LEU A 251 3.47 -20.27 -19.94
C LEU A 251 4.50 -19.13 -19.92
N GLU A 252 4.64 -18.41 -18.81
CA GLU A 252 5.62 -17.34 -18.65
C GLU A 252 7.05 -17.87 -18.87
N MET A 253 7.38 -19.03 -18.29
CA MET A 253 8.69 -19.68 -18.48
C MET A 253 9.00 -19.94 -19.96
N HIS A 254 8.03 -20.47 -20.73
CA HIS A 254 8.19 -20.69 -22.16
C HIS A 254 8.28 -19.37 -22.94
N MET A 255 7.47 -18.38 -22.57
CA MET A 255 7.46 -17.07 -23.23
C MET A 255 8.76 -16.31 -23.03
N ARG A 256 9.45 -16.45 -21.90
CA ARG A 256 10.80 -15.88 -21.69
C ARG A 256 11.82 -16.35 -22.73
N GLN A 257 11.66 -17.56 -23.25
CA GLN A 257 12.55 -18.15 -24.27
C GLN A 257 12.06 -17.85 -25.69
N ALA A 258 10.76 -17.94 -25.93
CA ALA A 258 10.17 -17.76 -27.26
C ALA A 258 10.02 -16.29 -27.67
N GLY A 259 9.82 -15.39 -26.71
CA GLY A 259 9.68 -13.94 -26.89
C GLY A 259 10.62 -13.18 -25.97
N PRO A 260 11.95 -13.28 -26.15
CA PRO A 260 12.90 -12.58 -25.30
C PRO A 260 12.75 -11.05 -25.45
N PRO A 261 13.04 -10.26 -24.39
CA PRO A 261 12.96 -8.81 -24.45
C PRO A 261 13.80 -8.21 -25.59
N LEU A 262 13.20 -7.32 -26.38
CA LEU A 262 13.78 -6.75 -27.60
C LEU A 262 15.15 -6.09 -27.40
N CYS A 263 15.36 -5.46 -26.24
CA CYS A 263 16.60 -4.75 -25.92
C CYS A 263 17.69 -5.67 -25.32
N GLY A 264 17.52 -7.00 -25.38
CA GLY A 264 18.52 -7.96 -24.91
C GLY A 264 18.60 -8.12 -23.38
N ASN A 265 17.64 -7.55 -22.63
CA ASN A 265 17.53 -7.80 -21.20
C ASN A 265 17.04 -9.23 -20.93
N ASP A 266 17.49 -9.80 -19.82
CA ASP A 266 16.86 -11.00 -19.27
C ASP A 266 15.58 -10.60 -18.51
N HIS A 267 14.45 -11.21 -18.87
CA HIS A 267 13.15 -10.88 -18.31
C HIS A 267 13.10 -11.07 -16.79
N LEU A 268 13.60 -12.21 -16.29
CA LEU A 268 13.55 -12.54 -14.87
C LEU A 268 14.42 -11.57 -14.05
N ARG A 269 15.60 -11.23 -14.57
CA ARG A 269 16.49 -10.22 -14.00
C ARG A 269 15.84 -8.84 -13.97
N TYR A 270 15.13 -8.45 -15.03
CA TYR A 270 14.40 -7.18 -15.08
C TYR A 270 13.30 -7.13 -14.03
N ARG A 271 12.42 -8.14 -13.95
CA ARG A 271 11.37 -8.20 -12.93
C ARG A 271 11.89 -8.37 -11.50
N SER A 272 13.17 -8.72 -11.35
CA SER A 272 13.90 -8.87 -10.09
C SER A 272 14.93 -7.75 -9.85
N TYR A 273 14.75 -6.55 -10.42
CA TYR A 273 15.81 -5.53 -10.46
C TYR A 273 16.37 -5.16 -9.08
N PHE A 274 15.50 -4.95 -8.09
CA PHE A 274 15.88 -4.54 -6.73
C PHE A 274 15.79 -5.69 -5.71
N ALA A 275 14.79 -6.55 -5.84
CA ALA A 275 14.66 -7.78 -5.08
C ALA A 275 14.05 -8.87 -5.97
N PRO A 276 14.31 -10.16 -5.68
CA PRO A 276 13.76 -11.27 -6.45
C PRO A 276 12.25 -11.16 -6.63
N VAL A 277 11.77 -11.40 -7.85
CA VAL A 277 10.34 -11.55 -8.09
C VAL A 277 9.80 -12.67 -7.20
N LYS A 278 8.66 -12.43 -6.57
CA LYS A 278 8.02 -13.38 -5.66
C LYS A 278 6.52 -13.41 -5.92
N ASP A 279 6.01 -14.60 -6.23
CA ASP A 279 4.59 -14.93 -6.35
C ASP A 279 3.80 -13.98 -7.29
N VAL A 280 4.42 -13.57 -8.40
CA VAL A 280 3.82 -12.76 -9.46
C VAL A 280 4.25 -13.30 -10.82
N ILE A 281 3.29 -13.43 -11.73
CA ILE A 281 3.49 -13.83 -13.13
C ILE A 281 3.30 -12.60 -14.00
N ASP A 282 4.22 -12.37 -14.95
CA ASP A 282 4.10 -11.26 -15.90
C ASP A 282 3.06 -11.56 -16.99
N GLY A 283 1.86 -11.02 -16.81
CA GLY A 283 0.77 -11.12 -17.78
C GLY A 283 1.09 -10.48 -19.14
N ASP A 284 1.82 -9.36 -19.16
CA ASP A 284 2.17 -8.66 -20.39
C ASP A 284 3.11 -9.51 -21.26
N LEU A 285 4.00 -10.27 -20.63
CA LEU A 285 4.83 -11.26 -21.34
C LEU A 285 3.97 -12.43 -21.85
N CYS A 286 3.05 -12.93 -21.03
CA CYS A 286 2.18 -14.05 -21.42
C CYS A 286 1.27 -13.69 -22.61
N GLU A 287 0.74 -12.47 -22.67
CA GLU A 287 -0.10 -12.01 -23.78
C GLU A 287 0.62 -11.97 -25.13
N GLN A 288 1.95 -11.86 -25.14
CA GLN A 288 2.75 -11.92 -26.38
C GLN A 288 2.66 -13.28 -27.07
N TYR A 289 2.16 -14.32 -26.40
CA TYR A 289 1.89 -15.62 -27.01
C TYR A 289 1.05 -15.49 -28.30
N ALA A 290 0.07 -14.58 -28.31
CA ALA A 290 -0.79 -14.33 -29.46
C ALA A 290 -0.04 -13.82 -30.70
N ALA A 291 1.13 -13.20 -30.51
CA ALA A 291 1.96 -12.67 -31.58
C ALA A 291 2.98 -13.69 -32.15
N LEU A 292 3.14 -14.85 -31.50
CA LEU A 292 4.06 -15.89 -31.97
C LEU A 292 3.58 -16.55 -33.27
N GLY A 293 4.52 -17.14 -34.02
CA GLY A 293 4.19 -17.97 -35.18
C GLY A 293 3.39 -19.22 -34.78
N ARG A 294 2.52 -19.71 -35.67
CA ARG A 294 1.63 -20.86 -35.39
C ARG A 294 2.37 -22.12 -34.89
N ASP A 295 3.56 -22.37 -35.40
CA ASP A 295 4.36 -23.53 -35.01
C ASP A 295 4.90 -23.40 -33.57
N GLN A 296 5.34 -22.20 -33.18
CA GLN A 296 5.77 -21.91 -31.81
C GLN A 296 4.59 -21.97 -30.84
N GLN A 297 3.45 -21.39 -31.22
CA GLN A 297 2.22 -21.49 -30.44
C GLN A 297 1.85 -22.94 -30.16
N ARG A 298 1.86 -23.78 -31.21
CA ARG A 298 1.58 -25.21 -31.08
C ARG A 298 2.58 -25.92 -30.17
N SER A 299 3.88 -25.70 -30.38
CA SER A 299 4.92 -26.34 -29.57
C SER A 299 4.82 -25.98 -28.09
N ILE A 300 4.52 -24.72 -27.74
CA ILE A 300 4.35 -24.30 -26.35
C ILE A 300 3.06 -24.86 -25.76
N ALA A 301 1.95 -24.83 -26.53
CA ALA A 301 0.68 -25.37 -26.06
C ALA A 301 0.77 -26.88 -25.76
N GLU A 302 1.46 -27.65 -26.62
CA GLU A 302 1.73 -29.07 -26.39
C GLU A 302 2.52 -29.31 -25.09
N GLN A 303 3.49 -28.45 -24.75
CA GLN A 303 4.24 -28.53 -23.49
C GLN A 303 3.41 -28.16 -22.25
N LEU A 304 2.29 -27.45 -22.45
CA LEU A 304 1.31 -27.09 -21.43
C LEU A 304 0.12 -28.06 -21.37
N ASP A 305 0.18 -29.18 -22.09
CA ASP A 305 -0.91 -30.14 -22.26
C ASP A 305 -2.24 -29.46 -22.70
N ALA A 306 -2.13 -28.48 -23.60
CA ALA A 306 -3.24 -27.66 -24.09
C ALA A 306 -3.17 -27.47 -25.61
N THR A 307 -4.25 -26.94 -26.18
CA THR A 307 -4.29 -26.44 -27.56
C THR A 307 -4.00 -24.93 -27.60
N PRO A 308 -3.47 -24.39 -28.72
CA PRO A 308 -3.26 -22.94 -28.84
C PRO A 308 -4.51 -22.10 -28.58
N SER A 309 -5.68 -22.61 -28.99
CA SER A 309 -6.96 -21.95 -28.76
C SER A 309 -7.34 -21.92 -27.28
N GLU A 310 -7.03 -22.95 -26.51
CA GLU A 310 -7.24 -22.97 -25.06
C GLU A 310 -6.31 -22.00 -24.34
N VAL A 311 -5.04 -21.91 -24.74
CA VAL A 311 -4.09 -20.92 -24.19
C VAL A 311 -4.60 -19.50 -24.42
N LEU A 312 -4.99 -19.17 -25.66
CA LEU A 312 -5.54 -17.86 -26.00
C LEU A 312 -6.82 -17.54 -25.23
N LYS A 313 -7.73 -18.51 -25.11
CA LYS A 313 -8.96 -18.35 -24.35
C LYS A 313 -8.69 -18.07 -22.87
N ARG A 314 -7.72 -18.78 -22.26
CA ARG A 314 -7.33 -18.54 -20.85
C ARG A 314 -6.73 -17.15 -20.66
N LEU A 315 -5.89 -16.69 -21.59
CA LEU A 315 -5.33 -15.33 -21.57
C LEU A 315 -6.43 -14.27 -21.65
N GLU A 316 -7.37 -14.43 -22.58
CA GLU A 316 -8.51 -13.52 -22.75
C GLU A 316 -9.38 -13.47 -21.49
N SER A 317 -9.74 -14.63 -20.92
CA SER A 317 -10.50 -14.70 -19.68
C SER A 317 -9.81 -14.01 -18.49
N ARG A 318 -8.47 -14.03 -18.42
CA ARG A 318 -7.74 -13.28 -17.37
C ARG A 318 -7.78 -11.77 -17.63
N ARG A 319 -7.66 -11.35 -18.88
CA ARG A 319 -7.71 -9.93 -19.26
C ARG A 319 -9.09 -9.33 -19.00
N GLU A 320 -10.15 -10.08 -19.27
CA GLU A 320 -11.53 -9.65 -18.99
C GLU A 320 -11.74 -9.30 -17.51
N LEU A 321 -10.97 -9.84 -16.56
CA LEU A 321 -11.11 -9.49 -15.14
C LEU A 321 -10.79 -8.01 -14.83
N VAL A 322 -10.06 -7.33 -15.72
CA VAL A 322 -9.51 -5.98 -15.48
C VAL A 322 -9.77 -4.98 -16.60
N VAL A 323 -10.54 -5.37 -17.62
CA VAL A 323 -10.92 -4.53 -18.77
C VAL A 323 -12.42 -4.40 -18.87
#